data_AF-A0AAP3Z351-F1
#
_entry.id   AF-A0AAP3Z351-F1
#
_cell.length_a   1.000
_cell.length_b   1.000
_cell.length_c   1.000
_cell.angle_alpha   90.00
_cell.angle_beta   90.00
_cell.angle_gamma   90.00
#
_symmetry.space_group_name_H-M   'P 1'
#
loop_
_entity.id
_entity.type
_entity.pdbx_description
1 polymer ?
#
loop_
_entity_poly.entity_id
_entity_poly.type
_entity_poly.pdbx_seq_one_letter_code
_entity_poly.pdbx_strand_id
1 'polypeptide(L)'
;MFNSTNMVTGNAFRWQKGTKKIFEQISDKHASKAGAKIIEKSPKNSHKKYTTWQTESIYKSQIKQRLDFLLEFSSDINDFKEKAAALQLEVNFSGKWATYRLLDQPQIKNTRGRSLSKSNPEKYNLSNIKERLKENNIKVTVDEVLERYDEKIDIVKQDFDYQVTIENWQVDHKTEKGYYLNVDFGTANHGQIFIGAYKIDQLENGDFKVYLKKKDFFHFMNQKDSTRSRYIDGETLVRQLSLYNGTTPLKKEPIISTINEIVDAINFLAEHGVTEGSQFKHMEANLYNALDESQIKLDKIDEKILELTQIAKYLIAKTSEDPEEVQEAKKALDNMNVNSDLKYRDIQQELSSEKLGRKILKNKFDQTVNEINQFNEIKAEKISENNKKLR
;
A
#
# COMPACT_ATOMS: atom_id res chain seq x y z
N MET A 1 -29.81 -38.93 -22.34
CA MET A 1 -30.62 -37.86 -22.95
C MET A 1 -30.98 -36.84 -21.88
N PHE A 2 -30.81 -35.55 -22.15
CA PHE A 2 -31.26 -34.47 -21.25
C PHE A 2 -32.76 -34.26 -21.43
N ASN A 3 -33.50 -34.14 -20.33
CA ASN A 3 -34.93 -33.84 -20.36
C ASN A 3 -35.17 -32.44 -19.78
N SER A 4 -36.03 -31.65 -20.42
CA SER A 4 -36.44 -30.32 -19.95
C SER A 4 -37.28 -30.39 -18.66
N THR A 5 -37.75 -31.58 -18.30
CA THR A 5 -38.49 -31.86 -17.06
C THR A 5 -37.68 -32.74 -16.11
N ASN A 6 -37.76 -32.42 -14.81
CA ASN A 6 -37.17 -33.22 -13.75
C ASN A 6 -37.95 -34.54 -13.63
N MET A 7 -37.27 -35.66 -13.88
CA MET A 7 -37.87 -37.00 -13.90
C MET A 7 -38.45 -37.45 -12.55
N VAL A 8 -38.08 -36.80 -11.45
CA VAL A 8 -38.56 -37.12 -10.08
C VAL A 8 -39.78 -36.27 -9.71
N THR A 9 -39.81 -34.99 -10.10
CA THR A 9 -40.85 -34.05 -9.67
C THR A 9 -41.86 -33.69 -10.77
N GLY A 10 -41.64 -34.09 -12.01
CA GLY A 10 -42.49 -33.77 -13.17
C GLY A 10 -42.43 -32.31 -13.63
N ASN A 11 -41.83 -31.43 -12.82
CA ASN A 11 -41.73 -29.99 -13.08
C ASN A 11 -40.57 -29.64 -14.02
N ALA A 12 -40.60 -28.42 -14.58
CA ALA A 12 -39.50 -27.89 -15.38
C ALA A 12 -38.17 -27.94 -14.60
N PHE A 13 -37.10 -28.33 -15.29
CA PHE A 13 -35.77 -28.45 -14.70
C PHE A 13 -35.23 -27.08 -14.24
N ARG A 14 -34.91 -26.95 -12.96
CA ARG A 14 -34.44 -25.68 -12.36
C ARG A 14 -32.91 -25.54 -12.46
N TRP A 15 -32.47 -24.45 -13.08
CA TRP A 15 -31.05 -24.07 -13.13
C TRP A 15 -30.60 -23.47 -11.79
N GLN A 16 -29.55 -24.05 -11.19
CA GLN A 16 -28.92 -23.54 -9.97
C GLN A 16 -27.46 -23.14 -10.23
N LYS A 17 -26.85 -22.42 -9.27
CA LYS A 17 -25.43 -22.04 -9.36
C LYS A 17 -24.57 -23.30 -9.35
N GLY A 18 -23.82 -23.52 -10.44
CA GLY A 18 -22.97 -24.71 -10.60
C GLY A 18 -23.55 -25.82 -11.48
N THR A 19 -24.86 -25.77 -11.79
CA THR A 19 -25.54 -26.76 -12.66
C THR A 19 -24.86 -26.91 -14.02
N LYS A 20 -24.44 -25.79 -14.65
CA LYS A 20 -23.67 -25.82 -15.90
C LYS A 20 -22.38 -26.64 -15.79
N LYS A 21 -21.61 -26.44 -14.71
CA LYS A 21 -20.30 -27.10 -14.52
C LYS A 21 -20.48 -28.61 -14.31
N ILE A 22 -21.49 -29.00 -13.54
CA ILE A 22 -21.80 -30.41 -13.27
C ILE A 22 -22.20 -31.14 -14.57
N PHE A 23 -23.08 -30.54 -15.38
CA PHE A 23 -23.47 -31.15 -16.65
C PHE A 23 -22.35 -31.21 -17.67
N GLU A 24 -21.50 -30.20 -17.68
CA GLU A 24 -20.31 -30.20 -18.52
C GLU A 24 -19.39 -31.38 -18.16
N GLN A 25 -19.11 -31.60 -16.86
CA GLN A 25 -18.32 -32.73 -16.40
C GLN A 25 -18.95 -34.09 -16.76
N ILE A 26 -20.27 -34.20 -16.67
CA ILE A 26 -21.00 -35.41 -17.09
C ILE A 26 -20.87 -35.61 -18.60
N SER A 27 -21.06 -34.55 -19.39
CA SER A 27 -20.91 -34.57 -20.85
C SER A 27 -19.49 -34.98 -21.25
N ASP A 28 -18.47 -34.38 -20.64
CA ASP A 28 -17.06 -34.66 -20.93
C ASP A 28 -16.70 -36.10 -20.57
N LYS A 29 -17.24 -36.64 -19.47
CA LYS A 29 -17.08 -38.05 -19.08
C LYS A 29 -17.67 -39.00 -20.12
N HIS A 30 -18.86 -38.70 -20.66
CA HIS A 30 -19.48 -39.51 -21.71
C HIS A 30 -18.76 -39.38 -23.05
N ALA A 31 -18.34 -38.17 -23.42
CA ALA A 31 -17.55 -37.91 -24.63
C ALA A 31 -16.21 -38.68 -24.58
N SER A 32 -15.51 -38.62 -23.44
CA SER A 32 -14.29 -39.40 -23.19
C SER A 32 -14.51 -40.90 -23.40
N LYS A 33 -15.57 -41.48 -22.79
CA LYS A 33 -15.88 -42.90 -22.91
C LYS A 33 -16.22 -43.33 -24.35
N ALA A 34 -16.79 -42.42 -25.14
CA ALA A 34 -17.17 -42.66 -26.53
C ALA A 34 -16.04 -42.34 -27.53
N GLY A 35 -14.86 -41.91 -27.07
CA GLY A 35 -13.75 -41.48 -27.94
C GLY A 35 -14.01 -40.17 -28.69
N ALA A 36 -14.99 -39.38 -28.24
CA ALA A 36 -15.31 -38.08 -28.82
C ALA A 36 -14.40 -36.97 -28.28
N LYS A 37 -14.12 -35.95 -29.11
CA LYS A 37 -13.29 -34.81 -28.74
C LYS A 37 -13.96 -33.97 -27.65
N ILE A 38 -13.28 -33.79 -26.52
CA ILE A 38 -13.69 -32.87 -25.45
C ILE A 38 -13.32 -31.44 -25.84
N ILE A 39 -14.20 -30.47 -25.56
CA ILE A 39 -13.94 -29.06 -25.86
C ILE A 39 -12.85 -28.55 -24.92
N GLU A 40 -11.66 -28.30 -25.44
CA GLU A 40 -10.59 -27.63 -24.70
C GLU A 40 -10.97 -26.18 -24.42
N LYS A 41 -11.06 -25.83 -23.14
CA LYS A 41 -11.29 -24.46 -22.71
C LYS A 41 -9.97 -23.70 -22.69
N SER A 42 -9.92 -22.56 -23.37
CA SER A 42 -8.87 -21.59 -23.10
C SER A 42 -8.91 -21.16 -21.62
N PRO A 43 -7.76 -21.00 -20.96
CA PRO A 43 -7.71 -20.48 -19.59
C PRO A 43 -8.51 -19.17 -19.49
N LYS A 44 -9.45 -19.09 -18.54
CA LYS A 44 -10.34 -17.90 -18.39
C LYS A 44 -9.54 -16.60 -18.25
N ASN A 45 -8.41 -16.70 -17.54
CA ASN A 45 -7.43 -15.65 -17.33
C ASN A 45 -6.13 -16.08 -18.01
N SER A 46 -5.79 -15.45 -19.14
CA SER A 46 -4.46 -15.58 -19.73
C SER A 46 -3.50 -14.60 -19.04
N HIS A 47 -2.21 -14.92 -19.03
CA HIS A 47 -1.17 -13.99 -18.56
C HIS A 47 -1.34 -12.60 -19.18
N LYS A 48 -1.60 -12.54 -20.49
CA LYS A 48 -1.91 -11.29 -21.23
C LYS A 48 -3.06 -10.48 -20.60
N LYS A 49 -4.18 -11.12 -20.21
CA LYS A 49 -5.31 -10.43 -19.55
C LYS A 49 -4.93 -9.89 -18.17
N TYR A 50 -4.11 -10.64 -17.42
CA TYR A 50 -3.62 -10.21 -16.11
C TYR A 50 -2.66 -9.01 -16.23
N THR A 51 -1.71 -9.06 -17.17
CA THR A 51 -0.82 -7.95 -17.49
C THR A 51 -1.61 -6.71 -17.89
N THR A 52 -2.61 -6.85 -18.78
CA THR A 52 -3.48 -5.72 -19.17
C THR A 52 -4.24 -5.14 -17.98
N TRP A 53 -4.77 -5.98 -17.08
CA TRP A 53 -5.45 -5.52 -15.87
C TRP A 53 -4.51 -4.76 -14.93
N GLN A 54 -3.28 -5.26 -14.76
CA GLN A 54 -2.26 -4.60 -13.94
C GLN A 54 -1.89 -3.23 -14.52
N THR A 55 -1.68 -3.14 -15.84
CA THR A 55 -1.44 -1.86 -16.54
C THR A 55 -2.63 -0.90 -16.40
N GLU A 56 -3.87 -1.37 -16.57
CA GLU A 56 -5.07 -0.55 -16.36
C GLU A 56 -5.19 -0.06 -14.90
N SER A 57 -4.79 -0.88 -13.93
CA SER A 57 -4.76 -0.50 -12.52
C SER A 57 -3.71 0.58 -12.24
N ILE A 58 -2.53 0.49 -12.87
CA ILE A 58 -1.48 1.50 -12.78
C ILE A 58 -1.98 2.84 -13.35
N TYR A 59 -2.58 2.84 -14.54
CA TYR A 59 -3.13 4.05 -15.15
C TYR A 59 -4.21 4.70 -14.28
N LYS A 60 -5.12 3.89 -13.70
CA LYS A 60 -6.13 4.41 -12.76
C LYS A 60 -5.50 5.07 -11.54
N SER A 61 -4.44 4.47 -10.99
CA SER A 61 -3.72 5.03 -9.84
C SER A 61 -3.07 6.37 -10.18
N GLN A 62 -2.36 6.45 -11.31
CA GLN A 62 -1.69 7.67 -11.75
C GLN A 62 -2.68 8.79 -12.07
N ILE A 63 -3.76 8.49 -12.81
CA ILE A 63 -4.85 9.45 -13.08
C ILE A 63 -5.44 9.96 -11.77
N LYS A 64 -5.73 9.05 -10.82
CA LYS A 64 -6.28 9.43 -9.52
C LYS A 64 -5.34 10.37 -8.76
N GLN A 65 -4.05 10.07 -8.72
CA GLN A 65 -3.05 10.92 -8.06
C GLN A 65 -2.98 12.32 -8.67
N ARG A 66 -2.93 12.43 -10.01
CA ARG A 66 -2.94 13.73 -10.71
C ARG A 66 -4.22 14.50 -10.41
N LEU A 67 -5.39 13.85 -10.44
CA LEU A 67 -6.66 14.51 -10.16
C LEU A 67 -6.80 14.97 -8.71
N ASP A 68 -6.40 14.15 -7.74
CA ASP A 68 -6.42 14.53 -6.33
C ASP A 68 -5.49 15.73 -6.07
N PHE A 69 -4.30 15.74 -6.68
CA PHE A 69 -3.39 16.88 -6.65
C PHE A 69 -4.02 18.13 -7.30
N LEU A 70 -4.53 18.03 -8.53
CA LEU A 70 -5.14 19.17 -9.22
C LEU A 70 -6.34 19.76 -8.46
N LEU A 71 -7.12 18.95 -7.74
CA LEU A 71 -8.21 19.43 -6.90
C LEU A 71 -7.74 20.31 -5.74
N GLU A 72 -6.50 20.17 -5.29
CA GLU A 72 -5.92 20.97 -4.20
C GLU A 72 -5.33 22.29 -4.71
N PHE A 73 -4.72 22.27 -5.91
CA PHE A 73 -3.94 23.41 -6.43
C PHE A 73 -4.63 24.21 -7.54
N SER A 74 -5.86 23.86 -7.94
CA SER A 74 -6.61 24.63 -8.95
C SER A 74 -7.59 25.61 -8.33
N SER A 75 -7.76 26.79 -8.92
CA SER A 75 -8.73 27.80 -8.46
C SER A 75 -10.08 27.67 -9.13
N ASP A 76 -10.11 27.30 -10.41
CA ASP A 76 -11.32 27.13 -11.20
C ASP A 76 -11.17 26.05 -12.27
N ILE A 77 -12.24 25.81 -13.03
CA ILE A 77 -12.26 24.73 -14.01
C ILE A 77 -11.36 24.95 -15.23
N ASN A 78 -11.06 26.20 -15.58
CA ASN A 78 -10.16 26.50 -16.69
C ASN A 78 -8.72 26.31 -16.24
N ASP A 79 -8.37 26.86 -15.07
CA ASP A 79 -7.08 26.64 -14.42
C ASP A 79 -6.79 25.14 -14.19
N PHE A 80 -7.80 24.39 -13.75
CA PHE A 80 -7.72 22.93 -13.61
C PHE A 80 -7.37 22.23 -14.94
N LYS A 81 -7.97 22.64 -16.06
CA LYS A 81 -7.70 22.04 -17.37
C LYS A 81 -6.31 22.38 -17.88
N GLU A 82 -5.87 23.62 -17.66
CA GLU A 82 -4.54 24.09 -18.06
C GLU A 82 -3.45 23.31 -17.30
N LYS A 83 -3.58 23.22 -15.97
CA LYS A 83 -2.69 22.41 -15.12
C LYS A 83 -2.76 20.92 -15.44
N ALA A 84 -3.94 20.38 -15.75
CA ALA A 84 -4.08 18.99 -16.17
C ALA A 84 -3.31 18.71 -17.47
N ALA A 85 -3.41 19.60 -18.45
CA ALA A 85 -2.66 19.48 -19.70
C ALA A 85 -1.15 19.54 -19.46
N ALA A 86 -0.68 20.43 -18.59
CA ALA A 86 0.72 20.51 -18.18
C ALA A 86 1.21 19.21 -17.54
N LEU A 87 0.39 18.60 -16.66
CA LEU A 87 0.63 17.29 -16.06
C LEU A 87 0.35 16.11 -17.01
N GLN A 88 0.34 16.31 -18.33
CA GLN A 88 0.12 15.27 -19.34
C GLN A 88 -1.17 14.45 -19.11
N LEU A 89 -2.21 15.11 -18.57
CA LEU A 89 -3.51 14.51 -18.29
C LEU A 89 -4.58 15.17 -19.17
N GLU A 90 -5.07 14.42 -20.15
CA GLU A 90 -6.21 14.84 -20.95
C GLU A 90 -7.52 14.63 -20.19
N VAL A 91 -8.37 15.67 -20.19
CA VAL A 91 -9.65 15.71 -19.49
C VAL A 91 -10.78 15.98 -20.47
N ASN A 92 -11.83 15.15 -20.44
CA ASN A 92 -13.03 15.34 -21.25
C ASN A 92 -14.31 15.24 -20.42
N PHE A 93 -15.10 16.31 -20.41
CA PHE A 93 -16.36 16.46 -19.66
C PHE A 93 -17.63 16.42 -20.54
N SER A 94 -17.55 16.01 -21.81
CA SER A 94 -18.69 16.07 -22.74
C SER A 94 -19.77 15.01 -22.47
N GLY A 95 -19.39 13.90 -21.85
CA GLY A 95 -20.30 12.80 -21.51
C GLY A 95 -20.89 12.92 -20.11
N LYS A 96 -21.83 12.01 -19.78
CA LYS A 96 -22.37 11.85 -18.41
C LYS A 96 -21.26 11.69 -17.35
N TRP A 97 -20.20 10.97 -17.72
CA TRP A 97 -19.04 10.74 -16.87
C TRP A 97 -17.84 11.39 -17.52
N ALA A 98 -17.12 12.20 -16.74
CA ALA A 98 -15.80 12.68 -17.12
C ALA A 98 -14.89 11.50 -17.53
N THR A 99 -14.06 11.71 -18.53
CA THR A 99 -13.07 10.73 -18.99
C THR A 99 -11.68 11.33 -19.01
N TYR A 100 -10.70 10.48 -18.71
CA TYR A 100 -9.32 10.87 -18.46
C TYR A 100 -8.34 9.97 -19.21
N ARG A 101 -7.25 10.54 -19.71
CA ARG A 101 -6.18 9.80 -20.39
C ARG A 101 -4.82 10.42 -20.08
N LEU A 102 -3.86 9.56 -19.75
CA LEU A 102 -2.45 9.93 -19.62
C LEU A 102 -1.84 10.03 -21.02
N LEU A 103 -1.19 11.16 -21.30
CA LEU A 103 -0.55 11.43 -22.60
C LEU A 103 0.90 10.93 -22.64
N ASP A 104 1.53 10.79 -21.49
CA ASP A 104 2.89 10.30 -21.26
C ASP A 104 2.98 8.77 -21.17
N GLN A 105 1.86 8.06 -21.30
CA GLN A 105 1.78 6.60 -21.21
C GLN A 105 1.08 6.02 -22.44
N PRO A 106 1.36 4.76 -22.82
CA PRO A 106 0.68 4.09 -23.93
C PRO A 106 -0.74 3.62 -23.52
N GLN A 107 -1.59 4.56 -23.09
CA GLN A 107 -2.96 4.31 -22.70
C GLN A 107 -3.89 4.31 -23.92
N ILE A 108 -4.40 3.13 -24.28
CA ILE A 108 -5.27 2.97 -25.46
C ILE A 108 -6.70 3.46 -25.19
N LYS A 109 -7.22 3.25 -23.97
CA LYS A 109 -8.62 3.53 -23.62
C LYS A 109 -8.72 4.58 -22.53
N ASN A 110 -9.63 5.53 -22.70
CA ASN A 110 -9.91 6.52 -21.67
C ASN A 110 -10.49 5.86 -20.42
N THR A 111 -10.09 6.38 -19.26
CA THR A 111 -10.58 5.95 -17.95
C THR A 111 -11.74 6.85 -17.53
N ARG A 112 -12.88 6.26 -17.16
CA ARG A 112 -14.05 7.02 -16.69
C ARG A 112 -13.88 7.43 -15.23
N GLY A 113 -14.23 8.67 -14.87
CA GLY A 113 -14.15 9.20 -13.50
C GLY A 113 -14.78 8.29 -12.44
N ARG A 114 -15.97 7.75 -12.70
CA ARG A 114 -16.66 6.78 -11.82
C ARG A 114 -15.90 5.51 -11.48
N SER A 115 -14.89 5.15 -12.28
CA SER A 115 -14.08 3.95 -12.04
C SER A 115 -12.85 4.20 -11.17
N LEU A 116 -12.53 5.48 -10.89
CA LEU A 116 -11.38 5.90 -10.09
C LEU A 116 -11.67 5.85 -8.58
N SER A 117 -12.91 6.14 -8.20
CA SER A 117 -13.37 6.08 -6.81
C SER A 117 -14.63 5.22 -6.72
N LYS A 118 -14.52 4.09 -6.02
CA LYS A 118 -15.66 3.17 -5.82
C LYS A 118 -16.67 3.70 -4.80
N SER A 119 -16.20 4.40 -3.77
CA SER A 119 -17.04 4.96 -2.70
C SER A 119 -17.75 6.23 -3.13
N ASN A 120 -17.11 7.05 -3.95
CA ASN A 120 -17.69 8.28 -4.49
C ASN A 120 -17.47 8.37 -6.01
N PRO A 121 -18.34 7.73 -6.82
CA PRO A 121 -18.21 7.71 -8.28
C PRO A 121 -18.28 9.08 -8.95
N GLU A 122 -18.94 10.07 -8.33
CA GLU A 122 -19.11 11.42 -8.88
C GLU A 122 -17.96 12.36 -8.51
N LYS A 123 -17.05 11.96 -7.61
CA LYS A 123 -15.93 12.81 -7.12
C LYS A 123 -15.18 13.54 -8.23
N TYR A 124 -14.87 12.83 -9.32
CA TYR A 124 -14.11 13.37 -10.45
C TYR A 124 -15.03 13.73 -11.63
N ASN A 125 -16.27 14.11 -11.38
CA ASN A 125 -17.17 14.62 -12.41
C ASN A 125 -17.21 16.15 -12.38
N LEU A 126 -17.61 16.77 -13.50
CA LEU A 126 -17.51 18.22 -13.67
C LEU A 126 -18.20 19.02 -12.56
N SER A 127 -19.38 18.60 -12.12
CA SER A 127 -20.16 19.27 -11.06
C SER A 127 -19.40 19.30 -9.74
N ASN A 128 -18.91 18.14 -9.30
CA ASN A 128 -18.25 17.99 -8.00
C ASN A 128 -16.87 18.63 -8.00
N ILE A 129 -16.14 18.57 -9.13
CA ILE A 129 -14.89 19.31 -9.29
C ILE A 129 -15.18 20.81 -9.12
N LYS A 130 -16.15 21.37 -9.86
CA LYS A 130 -16.50 22.79 -9.74
C LYS A 130 -16.89 23.19 -8.33
N GLU A 131 -17.64 22.36 -7.62
CA GLU A 131 -18.03 22.62 -6.23
C GLU A 131 -16.81 22.62 -5.30
N ARG A 132 -15.95 21.60 -5.41
CA ARG A 132 -14.73 21.49 -4.61
C ARG A 132 -13.75 22.63 -4.85
N LEU A 133 -13.62 23.12 -6.09
CA LEU A 133 -12.71 24.22 -6.43
C LEU A 133 -13.17 25.58 -5.87
N LYS A 134 -14.47 25.77 -5.60
CA LYS A 134 -14.96 27.01 -4.96
C LYS A 134 -14.40 27.21 -3.55
N GLU A 135 -13.96 26.13 -2.91
CA GLU A 135 -13.36 26.19 -1.58
C GLU A 135 -11.90 26.62 -1.63
N ASN A 136 -11.26 26.59 -2.80
CA ASN A 136 -9.85 26.94 -2.96
C ASN A 136 -9.69 28.44 -3.16
N ASN A 137 -8.84 29.05 -2.33
CA ASN A 137 -8.56 30.49 -2.39
C ASN A 137 -7.18 30.81 -2.98
N ILE A 138 -6.37 29.78 -3.27
CA ILE A 138 -5.00 29.95 -3.73
C ILE A 138 -4.96 30.04 -5.26
N LYS A 139 -4.19 30.99 -5.76
CA LYS A 139 -3.82 31.07 -7.17
C LYS A 139 -2.37 30.63 -7.34
N VAL A 140 -2.19 29.35 -7.67
CA VAL A 140 -0.88 28.73 -7.94
C VAL A 140 -0.61 28.80 -9.44
N THR A 141 0.62 29.12 -9.84
CA THR A 141 0.99 29.12 -11.25
C THR A 141 1.13 27.71 -11.81
N VAL A 142 1.12 27.54 -13.14
CA VAL A 142 1.30 26.22 -13.76
C VAL A 142 2.69 25.65 -13.50
N ASP A 143 3.73 26.48 -13.57
CA ASP A 143 5.12 26.05 -13.36
C ASP A 143 5.34 25.54 -11.94
N GLU A 144 4.81 26.24 -10.95
CA GLU A 144 4.91 25.85 -9.54
C GLU A 144 4.13 24.55 -9.25
N VAL A 145 3.03 24.30 -9.96
CA VAL A 145 2.29 23.03 -9.87
C VAL A 145 3.10 21.87 -10.46
N LEU A 146 3.87 22.10 -11.53
CA LEU A 146 4.74 21.08 -12.10
C LEU A 146 5.87 20.71 -11.13
N GLU A 147 6.60 21.71 -10.63
CA GLU A 147 7.71 21.51 -9.68
C GLU A 147 7.24 20.73 -8.46
N ARG A 148 6.14 21.14 -7.82
CA ARG A 148 5.59 20.42 -6.67
C ARG A 148 5.08 19.02 -6.99
N TYR A 149 4.55 18.81 -8.20
CA TYR A 149 4.12 17.47 -8.57
C TYR A 149 5.33 16.54 -8.71
N ASP A 150 6.43 17.02 -9.29
CA ASP A 150 7.67 16.26 -9.41
C ASP A 150 8.29 15.97 -8.04
N GLU A 151 8.35 16.97 -7.15
CA GLU A 151 8.76 16.79 -5.75
C GLU A 151 7.89 15.75 -5.04
N LYS A 152 6.57 15.86 -5.15
CA LYS A 152 5.61 14.89 -4.57
C LYS A 152 5.87 13.48 -5.09
N ILE A 153 6.10 13.34 -6.39
CA ILE A 153 6.39 12.04 -7.01
C ILE A 153 7.71 11.47 -6.50
N ASP A 154 8.73 12.31 -6.32
CA ASP A 154 10.03 11.88 -5.80
C ASP A 154 9.96 11.49 -4.32
N ILE A 155 9.21 12.24 -3.49
CA ILE A 155 8.89 11.85 -2.11
C ILE A 155 8.19 10.48 -2.10
N VAL A 156 7.18 10.28 -2.95
CA VAL A 156 6.43 9.00 -3.02
C VAL A 156 7.32 7.84 -3.51
N LYS A 157 8.30 8.10 -4.38
CA LYS A 157 9.28 7.10 -4.84
C LYS A 157 10.27 6.73 -3.74
N GLN A 158 10.75 7.71 -2.98
CA GLN A 158 11.69 7.52 -1.87
C GLN A 158 11.01 6.96 -0.61
N ASP A 159 9.70 7.15 -0.50
CA ASP A 159 8.87 6.60 0.56
C ASP A 159 8.90 5.06 0.57
N PHE A 160 9.10 4.49 1.76
CA PHE A 160 9.23 3.05 1.98
C PHE A 160 8.34 2.57 3.13
N ASP A 161 7.94 1.29 3.11
CA ASP A 161 7.23 0.66 4.23
C ASP A 161 8.21 -0.11 5.14
N TYR A 162 9.25 -0.67 4.54
CA TYR A 162 10.29 -1.45 5.21
C TYR A 162 11.67 -0.95 4.82
N GLN A 163 12.58 -0.96 5.79
CA GLN A 163 14.00 -0.77 5.58
C GLN A 163 14.75 -1.92 6.25
N VAL A 164 15.65 -2.58 5.53
CA VAL A 164 16.47 -3.68 6.06
C VAL A 164 17.92 -3.50 5.60
N THR A 165 18.86 -3.78 6.50
CA THR A 165 20.28 -3.83 6.16
C THR A 165 20.62 -5.23 5.69
N ILE A 166 21.32 -5.35 4.56
CA ILE A 166 21.88 -6.61 4.09
C ILE A 166 23.39 -6.50 4.01
N GLU A 167 24.06 -7.61 4.29
CA GLU A 167 25.51 -7.70 4.26
C GLU A 167 26.00 -8.03 2.84
N ASN A 168 27.26 -7.70 2.56
CA ASN A 168 27.82 -7.87 1.22
C ASN A 168 27.74 -9.32 0.70
N TRP A 169 27.86 -10.33 1.57
CA TRP A 169 27.77 -11.74 1.16
C TRP A 169 26.37 -12.17 0.70
N GLN A 170 25.31 -11.42 1.05
CA GLN A 170 23.95 -11.69 0.59
C GLN A 170 23.74 -11.23 -0.86
N VAL A 171 24.62 -10.36 -1.36
CA VAL A 171 24.63 -9.90 -2.75
C VAL A 171 25.42 -10.90 -3.60
N ASP A 172 24.78 -11.45 -4.62
CA ASP A 172 25.41 -12.35 -5.57
C ASP A 172 26.26 -11.58 -6.59
N HIS A 173 25.62 -10.68 -7.33
CA HIS A 173 26.28 -9.78 -8.26
C HIS A 173 25.45 -8.53 -8.52
N LYS A 174 26.13 -7.48 -9.01
CA LYS A 174 25.52 -6.22 -9.43
C LYS A 174 25.42 -6.14 -10.95
N THR A 175 24.40 -5.44 -11.42
CA THR A 175 24.18 -5.06 -12.80
C THR A 175 23.98 -3.55 -12.88
N GLU A 176 23.98 -2.97 -14.08
CA GLU A 176 23.66 -1.55 -14.27
C GLU A 176 22.27 -1.17 -13.74
N LYS A 177 21.34 -2.13 -13.69
CA LYS A 177 19.95 -1.89 -13.28
C LYS A 177 19.67 -2.16 -11.81
N GLY A 178 20.56 -2.86 -11.11
CA GLY A 178 20.31 -3.31 -9.74
C GLY A 178 21.12 -4.54 -9.33
N TYR A 179 20.68 -5.18 -8.25
CA TYR A 179 21.43 -6.22 -7.53
C TYR A 179 20.65 -7.53 -7.50
N TYR A 180 21.36 -8.65 -7.67
CA TYR A 180 20.83 -9.98 -7.41
C TYR A 180 21.20 -10.39 -5.99
N LEU A 181 20.19 -10.78 -5.21
CA LEU A 181 20.36 -11.25 -3.84
C LEU A 181 20.07 -12.74 -3.75
N ASN A 182 20.91 -13.46 -3.00
CA ASN A 182 20.67 -14.86 -2.67
C ASN A 182 19.64 -14.93 -1.52
N VAL A 183 18.58 -15.72 -1.71
CA VAL A 183 17.47 -15.87 -0.76
C VAL A 183 16.99 -17.31 -0.66
N ASP A 184 16.61 -17.73 0.56
CA ASP A 184 16.17 -19.09 0.86
C ASP A 184 14.76 -19.05 1.42
N PHE A 185 13.95 -20.00 0.97
CA PHE A 185 12.59 -20.21 1.44
C PHE A 185 12.46 -21.64 1.98
N GLY A 186 12.90 -21.82 3.23
CA GLY A 186 12.99 -23.15 3.85
C GLY A 186 14.15 -23.98 3.26
N THR A 187 14.16 -25.28 3.56
CA THR A 187 15.33 -26.15 3.33
C THR A 187 15.59 -26.55 1.88
N ALA A 188 14.63 -26.33 0.96
CA ALA A 188 14.71 -26.83 -0.41
C ALA A 188 14.53 -25.75 -1.49
N ASN A 189 14.32 -24.50 -1.11
CA ASN A 189 14.03 -23.43 -2.06
C ASN A 189 15.07 -22.33 -1.95
N HIS A 190 16.26 -22.63 -2.45
CA HIS A 190 17.35 -21.67 -2.65
C HIS A 190 17.16 -20.98 -4.00
N GLY A 191 17.37 -19.67 -4.05
CA GLY A 191 17.19 -18.93 -5.27
C GLY A 191 17.69 -17.50 -5.20
N GLN A 192 17.37 -16.75 -6.26
CA GLN A 192 17.81 -15.38 -6.43
C GLN A 192 16.63 -14.45 -6.65
N ILE A 193 16.78 -13.21 -6.19
CA ILE A 193 15.84 -12.13 -6.43
C ILE A 193 16.60 -10.92 -6.95
N PHE A 194 16.07 -10.30 -8.00
CA PHE A 194 16.55 -9.02 -8.48
C PHE A 194 15.85 -7.86 -7.74
N ILE A 195 16.65 -6.91 -7.25
CA ILE A 195 16.18 -5.64 -6.69
C ILE A 195 16.81 -4.50 -7.47
N GLY A 196 15.96 -3.58 -7.96
CA GLY A 196 16.42 -2.41 -8.72
C GLY A 196 17.31 -1.49 -7.88
N ALA A 197 18.32 -0.89 -8.51
CA ALA A 197 19.32 -0.05 -7.83
C ALA A 197 18.69 1.11 -7.03
N TYR A 198 17.58 1.67 -7.53
CA TYR A 198 16.83 2.74 -6.87
C TYR A 198 16.21 2.37 -5.50
N LYS A 199 16.27 1.10 -5.11
CA LYS A 199 15.81 0.60 -3.80
C LYS A 199 16.96 0.26 -2.86
N ILE A 200 18.21 0.47 -3.26
CA ILE A 200 19.40 0.00 -2.54
C ILE A 200 20.43 1.12 -2.44
N ASP A 201 20.78 1.48 -1.21
CA ASP A 201 21.92 2.35 -0.91
C ASP A 201 23.09 1.51 -0.39
N GLN A 202 24.28 1.72 -0.95
CA GLN A 202 25.51 1.16 -0.41
C GLN A 202 26.04 2.04 0.72
N LEU A 203 26.34 1.44 1.87
CA LEU A 203 26.91 2.10 3.03
C LEU A 203 28.44 2.13 2.95
N GLU A 204 29.05 3.07 3.69
CA GLU A 204 30.51 3.25 3.73
C GLU A 204 31.27 2.00 4.21
N ASN A 205 30.63 1.19 5.06
CA ASN A 205 31.20 -0.05 5.58
C ASN A 205 31.10 -1.23 4.60
N GLY A 206 30.48 -1.04 3.42
CA GLY A 206 30.30 -2.08 2.40
C GLY A 206 28.98 -2.85 2.49
N ASP A 207 28.16 -2.61 3.52
CA ASP A 207 26.81 -3.16 3.63
C ASP A 207 25.81 -2.36 2.76
N PHE A 208 24.57 -2.82 2.68
CA PHE A 208 23.54 -2.18 1.88
C PHE A 208 22.26 -1.95 2.68
N LYS A 209 21.64 -0.78 2.52
CA LYS A 209 20.26 -0.52 2.98
C LYS A 209 19.30 -0.75 1.83
N VAL A 210 18.29 -1.58 2.08
CA VAL A 210 17.24 -1.91 1.11
C VAL A 210 15.91 -1.32 1.57
N TYR A 211 15.24 -0.59 0.68
CA TYR A 211 13.94 0.05 0.93
C TYR A 211 12.85 -0.64 0.11
N LEU A 212 11.80 -1.12 0.78
CA LEU A 212 10.76 -1.94 0.17
C LEU A 212 9.37 -1.46 0.59
N LYS A 213 8.39 -1.51 -0.32
CA LYS A 213 6.98 -1.35 0.02
C LYS A 213 6.33 -2.71 0.25
N LYS A 214 5.32 -2.77 1.12
CA LYS A 214 4.56 -3.98 1.44
C LYS A 214 3.93 -4.62 0.21
N LYS A 215 3.45 -3.79 -0.71
CA LYS A 215 2.77 -4.22 -1.95
C LYS A 215 3.71 -4.37 -3.14
N ASP A 216 5.02 -4.22 -2.95
CA ASP A 216 5.98 -4.55 -4.00
C ASP A 216 5.97 -6.06 -4.24
N PHE A 217 6.16 -6.45 -5.51
CA PHE A 217 6.28 -7.86 -5.89
C PHE A 217 7.63 -8.11 -6.56
N PHE A 218 8.31 -9.15 -6.08
CA PHE A 218 9.63 -9.55 -6.56
C PHE A 218 9.56 -10.97 -7.12
N HIS A 219 10.24 -11.20 -8.25
CA HIS A 219 10.30 -12.53 -8.83
C HIS A 219 11.44 -13.33 -8.20
N PHE A 220 11.09 -14.35 -7.43
CA PHE A 220 12.01 -15.33 -6.89
C PHE A 220 12.29 -16.41 -7.94
N MET A 221 13.57 -16.55 -8.30
CA MET A 221 14.08 -17.52 -9.26
C MET A 221 14.74 -18.67 -8.52
N ASN A 222 14.09 -19.84 -8.51
CA ASN A 222 14.65 -21.02 -7.86
C ASN A 222 15.79 -21.60 -8.73
N GLN A 223 16.93 -21.90 -8.10
CA GLN A 223 18.11 -22.38 -8.82
C GLN A 223 18.00 -23.83 -9.31
N LYS A 224 17.19 -24.67 -8.65
CA LYS A 224 17.10 -26.12 -8.93
C LYS A 224 15.87 -26.49 -9.75
N ASP A 225 14.76 -25.79 -9.53
CA ASP A 225 13.46 -26.14 -10.13
C ASP A 225 12.70 -24.87 -10.51
N SER A 226 12.69 -24.56 -11.81
CA SER A 226 12.04 -23.36 -12.34
C SER A 226 10.53 -23.32 -12.05
N THR A 227 9.87 -24.47 -11.84
CA THR A 227 8.45 -24.54 -11.49
C THR A 227 8.15 -23.99 -10.09
N ARG A 228 9.18 -23.86 -9.24
CA ARG A 228 9.09 -23.26 -7.90
C ARG A 228 9.39 -21.76 -7.90
N SER A 229 9.73 -21.19 -9.05
CA SER A 229 9.90 -19.74 -9.19
C SER A 229 8.55 -19.05 -9.10
N ARG A 230 8.47 -17.97 -8.32
CA ARG A 230 7.20 -17.31 -8.01
C ARG A 230 7.39 -15.85 -7.67
N TYR A 231 6.30 -15.08 -7.72
CA TYR A 231 6.29 -13.74 -7.14
C TYR A 231 6.10 -13.82 -5.63
N ILE A 232 6.84 -13.00 -4.90
CA ILE A 232 6.69 -12.79 -3.47
C ILE A 232 6.46 -11.31 -3.20
N ASP A 233 5.78 -10.99 -2.10
CA ASP A 233 5.59 -9.60 -1.69
C ASP A 233 6.80 -9.06 -0.89
N GLY A 234 6.85 -7.73 -0.75
CA GLY A 234 7.92 -7.04 -0.03
C GLY A 234 8.02 -7.45 1.44
N GLU A 235 6.89 -7.66 2.12
CA GLU A 235 6.87 -8.11 3.52
C GLU A 235 7.55 -9.48 3.70
N THR A 236 7.25 -10.42 2.80
CA THR A 236 7.88 -11.75 2.78
C THR A 236 9.37 -11.66 2.49
N LEU A 237 9.77 -10.79 1.55
CA LEU A 237 11.18 -10.60 1.20
C LEU A 237 11.98 -10.03 2.37
N VAL A 238 11.49 -8.96 3.02
CA VAL A 238 12.13 -8.34 4.19
C VAL A 238 12.38 -9.37 5.27
N ARG A 239 11.37 -10.18 5.58
CA ARG A 239 11.49 -11.24 6.58
C ARG A 239 12.58 -12.25 6.21
N GLN A 240 12.69 -12.67 4.95
CA GLN A 240 13.77 -13.60 4.58
C GLN A 240 15.15 -12.95 4.68
N LEU A 241 15.32 -11.74 4.15
CA LEU A 241 16.59 -11.03 4.19
C LEU A 241 17.09 -10.83 5.62
N SER A 242 16.16 -10.50 6.53
CA SER A 242 16.44 -10.25 7.93
C SER A 242 16.71 -11.54 8.72
N LEU A 243 16.09 -12.66 8.36
CA LEU A 243 16.34 -13.96 9.01
C LEU A 243 17.78 -14.45 8.78
N TYR A 244 18.35 -14.18 7.62
CA TYR A 244 19.69 -14.63 7.24
C TYR A 244 20.82 -14.01 8.05
N ASN A 245 20.80 -12.68 8.14
CA ASN A 245 21.84 -11.91 8.82
C ASN A 245 21.46 -11.54 10.26
N GLY A 246 20.21 -11.81 10.67
CA GLY A 246 19.70 -11.47 11.99
C GLY A 246 19.43 -9.98 12.20
N THR A 247 19.50 -9.16 11.15
CA THR A 247 19.23 -7.71 11.25
C THR A 247 17.77 -7.47 11.60
N THR A 248 17.50 -6.46 12.43
CA THR A 248 16.10 -6.09 12.72
C THR A 248 15.60 -5.14 11.63
N PRO A 249 14.58 -5.53 10.85
CA PRO A 249 14.04 -4.63 9.85
C PRO A 249 13.26 -3.50 10.53
N LEU A 250 13.35 -2.30 9.97
CA LEU A 250 12.53 -1.16 10.36
C LEU A 250 11.20 -1.26 9.60
N LYS A 251 10.10 -1.19 10.34
CA LYS A 251 8.73 -1.12 9.81
C LYS A 251 8.19 0.28 10.04
N LYS A 252 7.90 0.99 8.95
CA LYS A 252 7.31 2.32 9.01
C LYS A 252 5.80 2.22 8.86
N GLU A 253 5.06 2.82 9.79
CA GLU A 253 3.60 2.90 9.66
C GLU A 253 3.22 3.89 8.55
N PRO A 254 2.38 3.50 7.56
CA PRO A 254 2.01 4.36 6.44
C PRO A 254 1.36 5.69 6.85
N ILE A 255 0.74 5.75 8.03
CA ILE A 255 0.14 6.98 8.57
C ILE A 255 1.16 8.11 8.74
N ILE A 256 2.45 7.80 8.91
CA ILE A 256 3.53 8.79 8.96
C ILE A 256 3.60 9.57 7.65
N SER A 257 3.52 8.88 6.51
CA SER A 257 3.56 9.52 5.19
C SER A 257 2.30 10.37 4.97
N THR A 258 1.14 9.89 5.42
CA THR A 258 -0.10 10.69 5.40
C THR A 258 0.02 11.97 6.23
N ILE A 259 0.61 11.91 7.43
CA ILE A 259 0.82 13.10 8.26
C ILE A 259 1.75 14.08 7.54
N ASN A 260 2.87 13.60 6.99
CA ASN A 260 3.80 14.45 6.25
C ASN A 260 3.09 15.17 5.09
N GLU A 261 2.33 14.44 4.26
CA GLU A 261 1.58 15.02 3.14
C GLU A 261 0.61 16.12 3.59
N ILE A 262 -0.09 15.94 4.73
CA ILE A 262 -1.04 16.94 5.25
C ILE A 262 -0.30 18.15 5.82
N VAL A 263 0.80 17.93 6.56
CA VAL A 263 1.62 19.02 7.11
C VAL A 263 2.24 19.86 5.98
N ASP A 264 2.78 19.23 4.95
CA ASP A 264 3.33 19.91 3.77
C ASP A 264 2.25 20.74 3.08
N ALA A 265 1.03 20.18 2.94
CA ALA A 265 -0.10 20.92 2.40
C ALA A 265 -0.47 22.13 3.26
N ILE A 266 -0.51 22.00 4.59
CA ILE A 266 -0.81 23.13 5.51
C ILE A 266 0.26 24.21 5.44
N ASN A 267 1.54 23.83 5.45
CA ASN A 267 2.66 24.76 5.33
C ASN A 267 2.56 25.54 4.01
N PHE A 268 2.26 24.83 2.92
CA PHE A 268 2.02 25.45 1.62
C PHE A 268 0.87 26.48 1.66
N LEU A 269 -0.28 26.14 2.27
CA LEU A 269 -1.39 27.09 2.41
C LEU A 269 -0.93 28.34 3.17
N ALA A 270 -0.17 28.17 4.25
CA ALA A 270 0.32 29.25 5.09
C ALA A 270 1.31 30.16 4.35
N GLU A 271 2.25 29.60 3.58
CA GLU A 271 3.19 30.34 2.73
C GLU A 271 2.47 31.24 1.71
N HIS A 272 1.29 30.81 1.25
CA HIS A 272 0.46 31.54 0.29
C HIS A 272 -0.55 32.48 0.96
N GLY A 273 -0.40 32.73 2.27
CA GLY A 273 -1.27 33.61 3.03
C GLY A 273 -2.66 33.04 3.31
N VAL A 274 -2.89 31.75 3.03
CA VAL A 274 -4.14 31.06 3.36
C VAL A 274 -3.99 30.41 4.72
N THR A 275 -4.14 31.23 5.76
CA THR A 275 -4.11 30.78 7.16
C THR A 275 -5.51 30.65 7.78
N GLU A 276 -6.54 31.05 7.02
CA GLU A 276 -7.95 31.02 7.41
C GLU A 276 -8.82 30.69 6.19
N GLY A 277 -9.96 30.02 6.41
CA GLY A 277 -10.91 29.63 5.34
C GLY A 277 -11.29 28.15 5.36
N SER A 278 -12.19 27.73 4.45
CA SER A 278 -12.66 26.34 4.38
C SER A 278 -11.55 25.36 4.00
N GLN A 279 -10.68 25.72 3.05
CA GLN A 279 -9.56 24.88 2.62
C GLN A 279 -8.57 24.60 3.76
N PHE A 280 -8.17 25.64 4.50
CA PHE A 280 -7.28 25.50 5.66
C PHE A 280 -7.91 24.64 6.76
N LYS A 281 -9.17 24.94 7.14
CA LYS A 281 -9.92 24.17 8.15
C LYS A 281 -10.10 22.70 7.76
N HIS A 282 -10.28 22.40 6.48
CA HIS A 282 -10.36 21.03 5.98
C HIS A 282 -9.02 20.29 6.17
N MET A 283 -7.89 20.96 5.90
CA MET A 283 -6.56 20.35 6.12
C MET A 283 -6.25 20.18 7.61
N GLU A 284 -6.63 21.13 8.47
CA GLU A 284 -6.55 20.97 9.92
C GLU A 284 -7.37 19.74 10.38
N ALA A 285 -8.62 19.61 9.94
CA ALA A 285 -9.48 18.48 10.28
C ALA A 285 -8.88 17.14 9.82
N ASN A 286 -8.30 17.10 8.62
CA ASN A 286 -7.58 15.92 8.13
C ASN A 286 -6.37 15.58 8.99
N LEU A 287 -5.62 16.59 9.45
CA LEU A 287 -4.47 16.37 10.33
C LEU A 287 -4.90 15.78 11.67
N TYR A 288 -5.95 16.31 12.30
CA TYR A 288 -6.50 15.74 13.53
C TYR A 288 -6.99 14.29 13.34
N ASN A 289 -7.70 14.00 12.25
CA ASN A 289 -8.12 12.62 11.94
C ASN A 289 -6.91 11.68 11.76
N ALA A 290 -5.82 12.15 11.13
CA ALA A 290 -4.60 11.36 10.94
C ALA A 290 -3.85 11.13 12.28
N LEU A 291 -3.91 12.10 13.20
CA LEU A 291 -3.37 11.94 14.56
C LEU A 291 -4.20 10.95 15.37
N ASP A 292 -5.53 10.99 15.29
CA ASP A 292 -6.41 10.00 15.93
C ASP A 292 -6.14 8.59 15.39
N GLU A 293 -6.02 8.44 14.07
CA GLU A 293 -5.64 7.16 13.46
C GLU A 293 -4.24 6.71 13.94
N SER A 294 -3.30 7.63 14.07
CA SER A 294 -1.95 7.33 14.58
C SER A 294 -1.98 6.82 16.02
N GLN A 295 -2.83 7.39 16.88
CA GLN A 295 -3.01 6.91 18.25
C GLN A 295 -3.58 5.48 18.26
N ILE A 296 -4.63 5.21 17.47
CA ILE A 296 -5.19 3.86 17.32
C ILE A 296 -4.12 2.86 16.84
N LYS A 297 -3.22 3.29 15.94
CA LYS A 297 -2.11 2.46 15.46
C LYS A 297 -1.08 2.19 16.55
N LEU A 298 -0.73 3.20 17.36
CA LEU A 298 0.17 3.02 18.50
C LEU A 298 -0.40 2.00 19.50
N ASP A 299 -1.69 2.11 19.83
CA ASP A 299 -2.36 1.19 20.75
C ASP A 299 -2.32 -0.26 20.24
N LYS A 300 -2.58 -0.47 18.94
CA LYS A 300 -2.46 -1.79 18.31
C LYS A 300 -1.05 -2.35 18.32
N ILE A 301 -0.04 -1.49 18.14
CA ILE A 301 1.36 -1.92 18.23
C ILE A 301 1.69 -2.28 19.68
N ASP A 302 1.17 -1.56 20.67
CA ASP A 302 1.34 -1.87 22.09
C ASP A 302 0.71 -3.22 22.47
N GLU A 303 -0.51 -3.50 21.99
CA GLU A 303 -1.15 -4.81 22.13
C GLU A 303 -0.28 -5.92 21.52
N LYS A 304 0.22 -5.71 20.30
CA LYS A 304 1.08 -6.68 19.62
C LYS A 304 2.40 -6.92 20.34
N ILE A 305 3.04 -5.87 20.87
CA ILE A 305 4.27 -5.98 21.67
C ILE A 305 4.00 -6.81 22.93
N LEU A 306 2.85 -6.60 23.57
CA LEU A 306 2.45 -7.35 24.77
C LEU A 306 2.26 -8.85 24.44
N GLU A 307 1.54 -9.16 23.35
CA GLU A 307 1.37 -10.53 22.87
C GLU A 307 2.72 -11.21 22.58
N LEU A 308 3.59 -10.55 21.80
CA LEU A 308 4.92 -11.06 21.47
C LEU A 308 5.79 -11.27 22.72
N THR A 309 5.67 -10.38 23.71
CA THR A 309 6.39 -10.51 24.99
C THR A 309 5.92 -11.72 25.79
N GLN A 310 4.60 -11.98 25.81
CA GLN A 310 4.04 -13.17 26.46
C GLN A 310 4.49 -14.45 25.75
N ILE A 311 4.45 -14.49 24.42
CA ILE A 311 4.95 -15.62 23.63
C ILE A 311 6.43 -15.86 23.92
N ALA A 312 7.24 -14.80 23.94
CA ALA A 312 8.66 -14.88 24.29
C ALA A 312 8.88 -15.51 25.68
N LYS A 313 8.08 -15.10 26.68
CA LYS A 313 8.13 -15.65 28.04
C LYS A 313 7.82 -17.15 28.04
N TYR A 314 6.74 -17.58 27.38
CA TYR A 314 6.38 -19.01 27.33
C TYR A 314 7.38 -19.85 26.54
N LEU A 315 7.99 -19.29 25.49
CA LEU A 315 9.07 -19.98 24.76
C LEU A 315 10.31 -20.20 25.62
N ILE A 316 10.64 -19.27 26.52
CA ILE A 316 11.70 -19.45 27.52
C ILE A 316 11.29 -20.50 28.56
N ALA A 317 10.08 -20.41 29.11
CA ALA A 317 9.59 -21.36 30.11
C ALA A 317 9.53 -22.81 29.59
N LYS A 318 9.31 -23.00 28.28
CA LYS A 318 9.39 -24.32 27.61
C LYS A 318 10.79 -24.97 27.68
N THR A 319 11.83 -24.19 27.98
CA THR A 319 13.21 -24.66 28.18
C THR A 319 13.60 -24.80 29.65
N SER A 320 12.67 -24.59 30.59
CA SER A 320 12.87 -24.77 32.03
C SER A 320 13.13 -26.23 32.39
N GLU A 321 13.80 -26.44 33.53
CA GLU A 321 14.02 -27.77 34.11
C GLU A 321 12.77 -28.29 34.85
N ASP A 322 11.83 -27.40 35.21
CA ASP A 322 10.59 -27.74 35.90
C ASP A 322 9.53 -28.30 34.92
N PRO A 323 9.12 -29.58 35.05
CA PRO A 323 8.10 -30.19 34.20
C PRO A 323 6.72 -29.50 34.26
N GLU A 324 6.34 -28.91 35.40
CA GLU A 324 5.06 -28.22 35.55
C GLU A 324 5.05 -26.92 34.76
N GLU A 325 6.11 -26.11 34.87
CA GLU A 325 6.29 -24.87 34.09
C GLU A 325 6.29 -25.15 32.58
N VAL A 326 6.97 -26.21 32.14
CA VAL A 326 7.02 -26.62 30.73
C VAL A 326 5.63 -27.01 30.22
N GLN A 327 4.82 -27.70 31.03
CA GLN A 327 3.48 -28.10 30.65
C GLN A 327 2.51 -26.90 30.60
N GLU A 328 2.62 -25.97 31.55
CA GLU A 328 1.84 -24.74 31.57
C GLU A 328 2.17 -23.86 30.36
N ALA A 329 3.46 -23.68 30.06
CA ALA A 329 3.91 -22.91 28.90
C ALA A 329 3.42 -23.48 27.57
N LYS A 330 3.40 -24.82 27.41
CA LYS A 330 2.84 -25.47 26.22
C LYS A 330 1.34 -25.18 26.07
N LYS A 331 0.55 -25.35 27.13
CA LYS A 331 -0.89 -25.04 27.12
C LYS A 331 -1.15 -23.58 26.78
N ALA A 332 -0.37 -22.65 27.33
CA ALA A 332 -0.50 -21.22 27.06
C ALA A 332 -0.20 -20.89 25.59
N LEU A 333 0.87 -21.46 25.02
CA LEU A 333 1.21 -21.30 23.59
C LEU A 333 0.14 -21.88 22.66
N ASP A 334 -0.43 -23.03 23.02
CA ASP A 334 -1.52 -23.66 22.26
C ASP A 334 -2.79 -22.79 22.28
N ASN A 335 -3.14 -22.22 23.43
CA ASN A 335 -4.28 -21.29 23.56
C ASN A 335 -4.10 -20.00 22.74
N MET A 336 -2.85 -19.56 22.57
CA MET A 336 -2.50 -18.40 21.74
C MET A 336 -2.37 -18.74 20.24
N ASN A 337 -2.65 -19.99 19.83
CA ASN A 337 -2.49 -20.49 18.45
C ASN A 337 -1.09 -20.27 17.87
N VAL A 338 -0.06 -20.38 18.70
CA VAL A 338 1.33 -20.19 18.28
C VAL A 338 1.81 -21.43 17.53
N ASN A 339 2.43 -21.24 16.36
CA ASN A 339 3.00 -22.35 15.59
C ASN A 339 4.14 -23.02 16.37
N SER A 340 4.14 -24.36 16.41
CA SER A 340 5.15 -25.18 17.09
C SER A 340 6.58 -24.96 16.58
N ASP A 341 6.73 -24.52 15.32
CA ASP A 341 8.03 -24.27 14.68
C ASP A 341 8.61 -22.88 14.98
N LEU A 342 7.85 -22.02 15.66
CA LEU A 342 8.26 -20.65 15.96
C LEU A 342 9.39 -20.62 16.99
N LYS A 343 10.50 -19.95 16.66
CA LYS A 343 11.67 -19.87 17.54
C LYS A 343 11.66 -18.58 18.36
N TYR A 344 12.27 -18.64 19.54
CA TYR A 344 12.46 -17.47 20.39
C TYR A 344 13.16 -16.31 19.68
N ARG A 345 14.17 -16.62 18.85
CA ARG A 345 14.89 -15.62 18.05
C ARG A 345 13.98 -14.86 17.08
N ASP A 346 13.03 -15.56 16.43
CA ASP A 346 12.10 -14.96 15.47
C ASP A 346 11.19 -13.94 16.19
N ILE A 347 10.70 -14.31 17.38
CA ILE A 347 9.91 -13.42 18.24
C ILE A 347 10.72 -12.20 18.69
N GLN A 348 11.97 -12.39 19.11
CA GLN A 348 12.83 -11.27 19.54
C GLN A 348 13.09 -10.28 18.40
N GLN A 349 13.29 -10.78 17.18
CA GLN A 349 13.49 -9.94 16.00
C GLN A 349 12.21 -9.18 15.63
N GLU A 350 11.05 -9.84 15.64
CA GLU A 350 9.77 -9.18 15.40
C GLU A 350 9.48 -8.12 16.48
N LEU A 351 9.65 -8.46 17.75
CA LEU A 351 9.45 -7.55 18.88
C LEU A 351 10.38 -6.32 18.81
N SER A 352 11.65 -6.51 18.44
CA SER A 352 12.59 -5.40 18.21
C SER A 352 12.13 -4.50 17.06
N SER A 353 11.61 -5.10 15.99
CA SER A 353 11.09 -4.39 14.82
C SER A 353 9.85 -3.56 15.15
N GLU A 354 8.88 -4.15 15.88
CA GLU A 354 7.66 -3.45 16.33
C GLU A 354 7.99 -2.30 17.29
N LYS A 355 8.89 -2.50 18.27
CA LYS A 355 9.33 -1.43 19.19
C LYS A 355 9.96 -0.26 18.45
N LEU A 356 10.79 -0.54 17.45
CA LEU A 356 11.44 0.48 16.65
C LEU A 356 10.41 1.24 15.80
N GLY A 357 9.50 0.54 15.12
CA GLY A 357 8.41 1.16 14.36
C GLY A 357 7.51 2.04 15.25
N ARG A 358 7.13 1.53 16.43
CA ARG A 358 6.39 2.29 17.44
C ARG A 358 7.11 3.58 17.84
N LYS A 359 8.42 3.51 18.10
CA LYS A 359 9.23 4.68 18.49
C LYS A 359 9.19 5.75 17.40
N ILE A 360 9.33 5.36 16.14
CA ILE A 360 9.30 6.30 15.00
C ILE A 360 7.93 6.96 14.89
N LEU A 361 6.85 6.16 14.93
CA LEU A 361 5.48 6.69 14.87
C LEU A 361 5.20 7.65 16.04
N LYS A 362 5.59 7.27 17.26
CA LYS A 362 5.40 8.09 18.46
C LYS A 362 6.17 9.40 18.36
N ASN A 363 7.43 9.37 17.92
CA ASN A 363 8.21 10.58 17.69
C ASN A 363 7.55 11.51 16.67
N LYS A 364 7.06 10.97 15.53
CA LYS A 364 6.36 11.77 14.52
C LYS A 364 5.07 12.37 15.08
N PHE A 365 4.30 11.60 15.83
CA PHE A 365 3.09 12.07 16.50
C PHE A 365 3.40 13.22 17.46
N ASP A 366 4.35 13.03 18.37
CA ASP A 366 4.70 14.04 19.38
C ASP A 366 5.24 15.32 18.75
N GLN A 367 6.09 15.19 17.72
CA GLN A 367 6.57 16.33 16.95
C GLN A 367 5.41 17.12 16.34
N THR A 368 4.48 16.43 15.67
CA THR A 368 3.34 17.06 14.99
C THR A 368 2.42 17.75 16.00
N VAL A 369 2.15 17.13 17.15
CA VAL A 369 1.36 17.74 18.22
C VAL A 369 2.03 18.99 18.77
N ASN A 370 3.35 18.96 18.99
CA ASN A 370 4.10 20.12 19.46
C ASN A 370 4.05 21.28 18.45
N GLU A 371 4.21 20.99 17.16
CA GLU A 371 4.11 22.00 16.09
C GLU A 371 2.71 22.64 16.04
N ILE A 372 1.64 21.83 16.18
CA ILE A 372 0.27 22.34 16.27
C ILE A 372 0.07 23.24 17.50
N ASN A 373 0.58 22.84 18.66
CA ASN A 373 0.47 23.62 19.88
C ASN A 373 1.17 24.98 19.75
N GLN A 374 2.41 24.98 19.21
CA GLN A 374 3.15 26.22 18.94
C GLN A 374 2.39 27.13 17.96
N PHE A 375 1.82 26.58 16.90
CA PHE A 375 1.01 27.35 15.96
C PHE A 375 -0.21 27.99 16.63
N ASN A 376 -0.91 27.24 17.48
CA ASN A 376 -2.07 27.73 18.22
C ASN A 376 -1.71 28.81 19.24
N GLU A 377 -0.57 28.70 19.93
CA GLU A 377 -0.04 29.72 20.83
C GLU A 377 0.23 31.04 20.09
N ILE A 378 0.95 30.98 18.96
CA ILE A 378 1.23 32.17 18.11
C ILE A 378 -0.08 32.82 17.64
N LYS A 379 -1.08 32.01 17.27
CA LYS A 379 -2.39 32.51 16.84
C LYS A 379 -3.13 33.22 17.99
N ALA A 380 -3.10 32.65 19.19
CA ALA A 380 -3.72 33.25 20.38
C ALA A 380 -3.05 34.58 20.78
N GLU A 381 -1.72 34.65 20.72
CA GLU A 381 -0.96 35.87 20.98
C GLU A 381 -1.33 37.00 20.01
N LYS A 382 -1.36 36.72 18.70
CA LYS A 382 -1.78 37.69 17.67
C LYS A 382 -3.19 38.24 17.89
N ILE A 383 -4.12 37.39 18.32
CA ILE A 383 -5.49 37.82 18.65
C ILE A 383 -5.46 38.76 19.87
N SER A 384 -4.67 38.43 20.89
CA SER A 384 -4.54 39.25 22.11
C SER A 384 -3.91 40.62 21.83
N GLU A 385 -2.92 40.70 20.94
CA GLU A 385 -2.27 41.95 20.53
C GLU A 385 -3.20 42.84 19.70
N ASN A 386 -3.95 42.27 18.76
CA ASN A 386 -4.95 43.01 17.98
C ASN A 386 -6.05 43.58 18.88
N ASN A 387 -6.50 42.82 19.88
CA ASN A 387 -7.48 43.29 20.86
C ASN A 387 -6.94 44.40 21.79
N LYS A 388 -5.62 44.43 22.04
CA LYS A 388 -4.97 45.52 22.78
C LYS A 388 -4.77 46.78 21.94
N LYS A 389 -4.59 46.68 20.62
CA LYS A 389 -4.48 47.84 19.70
C LYS A 389 -5.82 48.51 19.38
N LEU A 390 -6.93 47.80 19.58
CA LEU A 390 -8.30 48.29 19.37
C LEU A 390 -8.92 48.95 20.63
N ARG A 391 -8.21 48.91 21.75
CA ARG A 391 -8.52 49.65 22.99
C ARG A 391 -7.57 50.83 23.13
#